data_AF-A0A397QTL0-F1
#
_entry.id   AF-A0A397QTL0-F1
#
_cell.length_a   1.000
_cell.length_b   1.000
_cell.length_c   1.000
_cell.angle_alpha   90.00
_cell.angle_beta   90.00
_cell.angle_gamma   90.00
#
_symmetry.space_group_name_H-M   'P 1'
#
loop_
_entity.id
_entity.type
_entity.pdbx_description
1 polymer ?
#
loop_
_entity_poly.entity_id
_entity_poly.type
_entity_poly.pdbx_seq_one_letter_code
_entity_poly.pdbx_strand_id
1 'polypeptide(L)'
;MWSSLQKKEARAYALSLRKNKDKHLLENYLVEEIIKSDVLAKYNHIGIYYPIGDEMSVLRLLSYYPGKSFYLPITKDNLSFIEYKLNDELYDGPFHTKEPKGHIIDRDLIECFIIPCVAISKDNKRLGYGKGYYDKYLAGYKGLKIGVSYKEALLDIEMESFDLSLDLVFVGWSYGKCSSSYGWKRNKNGIWKK
;
A
#
# COMPACT_ATOMS: atom_id res chain seq x y z
N MET A 1 -21.73 18.82 11.74
CA MET A 1 -21.51 17.91 10.59
C MET A 1 -20.12 18.23 10.08
N TRP A 2 -19.11 17.39 10.36
CA TRP A 2 -17.77 17.62 9.79
C TRP A 2 -17.82 17.26 8.29
N SER A 3 -17.40 18.18 7.42
CA SER A 3 -17.26 17.93 5.98
C SER A 3 -16.07 17.01 5.72
N SER A 4 -16.17 16.18 4.68
CA SER A 4 -15.04 15.38 4.19
C SER A 4 -13.87 16.28 3.78
N LEU A 5 -12.64 15.78 3.93
CA LEU A 5 -11.43 16.53 3.55
C LEU A 5 -11.24 16.51 2.03
N GLN A 6 -10.79 17.62 1.47
CA GLN A 6 -10.31 17.63 0.10
C GLN A 6 -8.97 16.91 -0.02
N LYS A 7 -8.70 16.27 -1.17
CA LYS A 7 -7.49 15.46 -1.40
C LYS A 7 -6.18 16.19 -1.08
N LYS A 8 -6.08 17.49 -1.35
CA LYS A 8 -4.86 18.28 -1.08
C LYS A 8 -4.61 18.41 0.43
N GLU A 9 -5.65 18.71 1.19
CA GLU A 9 -5.61 18.84 2.65
C GLU A 9 -5.33 17.49 3.32
N ALA A 10 -6.02 16.44 2.88
CA ALA A 10 -5.83 15.09 3.38
C ALA A 10 -4.39 14.59 3.18
N ARG A 11 -3.77 14.88 2.02
CA ARG A 11 -2.33 14.57 1.80
C ARG A 11 -1.44 15.30 2.78
N ALA A 12 -1.62 16.62 2.92
CA ALA A 12 -0.79 17.43 3.81
C ALA A 12 -0.91 16.95 5.28
N TYR A 13 -2.14 16.69 5.73
CA TYR A 13 -2.40 16.15 7.05
C TYR A 13 -1.75 14.77 7.24
N ALA A 14 -1.98 13.83 6.33
CA ALA A 14 -1.43 12.48 6.42
C ALA A 14 0.10 12.43 6.40
N LEU A 15 0.74 13.29 5.60
CA LEU A 15 2.20 13.41 5.60
C LEU A 15 2.73 14.02 6.90
N SER A 16 2.01 14.97 7.50
CA SER A 16 2.40 15.55 8.79
C SER A 16 2.39 14.53 9.93
N LEU A 17 1.49 13.54 9.87
CA LEU A 17 1.37 12.47 10.87
C LEU A 17 2.59 11.54 10.92
N ARG A 18 3.41 11.49 9.86
CA ARG A 18 4.55 10.56 9.79
C ARG A 18 5.74 11.00 10.64
N LYS A 19 5.79 12.28 11.02
CA LYS A 19 6.89 12.87 11.79
C LYS A 19 6.91 12.30 13.22
N ASN A 20 8.12 12.17 13.79
CA ASN A 20 8.35 11.77 15.18
C ASN A 20 7.75 10.40 15.58
N LYS A 21 7.52 9.51 14.60
CA LYS A 21 7.08 8.13 14.86
C LYS A 21 8.27 7.18 14.85
N ASP A 22 8.20 6.14 15.68
CA ASP A 22 9.07 4.97 15.54
C ASP A 22 8.60 4.16 14.33
N LYS A 23 9.08 4.55 13.15
CA LYS A 23 8.74 3.94 11.86
C LYS A 23 9.08 2.46 11.83
N HIS A 24 10.22 2.06 12.41
CA HIS A 24 10.66 0.67 12.41
C HIS A 24 9.73 -0.22 13.24
N LEU A 25 9.29 0.24 14.42
CA LEU A 25 8.30 -0.48 15.21
C LEU A 25 6.98 -0.68 14.45
N LEU A 26 6.49 0.37 13.78
CA LEU A 26 5.26 0.33 13.00
C LEU A 26 5.35 -0.60 11.80
N GLU A 27 6.50 -0.62 11.11
CA GLU A 27 6.79 -1.53 10.01
C GLU A 27 6.81 -2.99 10.46
N ASN A 28 7.41 -3.26 11.63
CA ASN A 28 7.42 -4.61 12.19
C ASN A 28 6.01 -5.13 12.46
N TYR A 29 5.16 -4.32 13.10
CA TYR A 29 3.76 -4.67 13.31
C TYR A 29 3.02 -4.87 11.99
N LEU A 30 3.20 -3.96 11.03
CA LEU A 30 2.58 -4.05 9.71
C LEU A 30 2.91 -5.38 9.02
N VAL A 31 4.21 -5.73 8.96
CA VAL A 31 4.69 -6.96 8.32
C VAL A 31 4.18 -8.20 9.05
N GLU A 32 4.22 -8.21 10.38
CA GLU A 32 3.70 -9.32 11.18
C GLU A 32 2.20 -9.55 10.95
N GLU A 33 1.40 -8.49 10.88
CA GLU A 33 -0.05 -8.62 10.63
C GLU A 33 -0.34 -9.14 9.21
N ILE A 34 0.41 -8.69 8.21
CA ILE A 34 0.31 -9.24 6.85
C ILE A 34 0.63 -10.75 6.86
N ILE A 35 1.71 -11.15 7.53
CA ILE A 35 2.11 -12.56 7.67
C ILE A 35 1.02 -13.37 8.38
N LYS A 36 0.57 -12.93 9.55
CA LYS A 36 -0.45 -13.63 10.37
C LYS A 36 -1.79 -13.77 9.65
N SER A 37 -2.11 -12.85 8.75
CA SER A 37 -3.36 -12.91 7.98
C SER A 37 -3.40 -14.05 6.96
N ASP A 38 -2.24 -14.62 6.62
CA ASP A 38 -2.06 -15.67 5.59
C ASP A 38 -2.55 -15.28 4.18
N VAL A 39 -2.84 -13.99 3.96
CA VAL A 39 -3.43 -13.49 2.71
C VAL A 39 -2.55 -13.76 1.49
N LEU A 40 -1.23 -13.77 1.68
CA LEU A 40 -0.24 -13.95 0.62
C LEU A 40 0.06 -15.43 0.30
N ALA A 41 -0.41 -16.38 1.12
CA ALA A 41 -0.04 -17.79 0.96
C ALA A 41 -0.38 -18.33 -0.43
N LYS A 42 -1.55 -17.97 -0.95
CA LYS A 42 -2.07 -18.47 -2.24
C LYS A 42 -1.57 -17.74 -3.49
N TYR A 43 -0.73 -16.71 -3.36
CA TYR A 43 -0.23 -15.91 -4.47
C TYR A 43 1.27 -16.13 -4.64
N ASN A 44 1.75 -16.36 -5.85
CA ASN A 44 3.16 -16.56 -6.15
C ASN A 44 3.80 -15.30 -6.76
N HIS A 45 3.02 -14.47 -7.45
CA HIS A 45 3.49 -13.25 -8.11
C HIS A 45 2.91 -12.02 -7.42
N ILE A 46 3.77 -11.28 -6.71
CA ILE A 46 3.35 -10.18 -5.82
C ILE A 46 4.04 -8.87 -6.23
N GLY A 47 3.26 -7.89 -6.67
CA GLY A 47 3.71 -6.51 -6.81
C GLY A 47 3.88 -5.88 -5.43
N ILE A 48 5.03 -5.28 -5.18
CA ILE A 48 5.38 -4.57 -3.95
C ILE A 48 5.99 -3.22 -4.34
N TYR A 49 6.39 -2.40 -3.37
CA TYR A 49 7.03 -1.12 -3.62
C TYR A 49 8.31 -1.01 -2.80
N TYR A 50 9.22 -0.19 -3.30
CA TYR A 50 10.37 0.28 -2.53
C TYR A 50 9.95 1.59 -1.85
N PRO A 51 10.01 1.69 -0.51
CA PRO A 51 9.50 2.85 0.20
C PRO A 51 10.26 4.13 -0.19
N ILE A 52 9.51 5.20 -0.46
CA ILE A 52 10.09 6.54 -0.66
C ILE A 52 9.81 7.43 0.56
N GLY A 53 10.83 8.17 1.01
CA GLY A 53 10.75 9.03 2.20
C GLY A 53 10.23 8.28 3.44
N ASP A 54 9.17 8.80 4.04
CA ASP A 54 8.55 8.22 5.24
C ASP A 54 7.44 7.21 4.94
N GLU A 55 7.42 6.58 3.76
CA GLU A 55 6.56 5.39 3.57
C GLU A 55 7.06 4.24 4.44
N MET A 56 6.13 3.50 5.07
CA MET A 56 6.48 2.26 5.76
C MET A 56 7.02 1.24 4.76
N SER A 57 8.08 0.55 5.11
CA SER A 57 8.63 -0.57 4.36
C SER A 57 7.86 -1.85 4.64
N VAL A 58 7.58 -2.60 3.58
CA VAL A 58 7.12 -4.00 3.65
C VAL A 58 8.13 -4.98 3.03
N LEU A 59 9.34 -4.52 2.71
CA LEU A 59 10.36 -5.33 2.01
C LEU A 59 10.81 -6.57 2.81
N ARG A 60 10.60 -6.58 4.13
CA ARG A 60 10.84 -7.78 4.98
C ARG A 60 10.00 -8.99 4.55
N LEU A 61 8.91 -8.79 3.81
CA LEU A 61 8.10 -9.88 3.24
C LEU A 61 8.89 -10.74 2.25
N LEU A 62 9.89 -10.19 1.55
CA LEU A 62 10.73 -10.95 0.63
C LEU A 62 11.50 -12.07 1.33
N SER A 63 12.05 -11.78 2.52
CA SER A 63 12.77 -12.76 3.33
C SER A 63 11.83 -13.80 3.94
N TYR A 64 10.59 -13.42 4.22
CA TYR A 64 9.60 -14.34 4.80
C TYR A 64 9.00 -15.29 3.75
N TYR A 65 8.93 -14.86 2.49
CA TYR A 65 8.40 -15.66 1.38
C TYR A 65 9.44 -15.88 0.27
N PRO A 66 10.57 -16.57 0.54
CA PRO A 66 11.66 -16.72 -0.42
C PRO A 66 11.31 -17.52 -1.68
N GLY A 67 10.20 -18.28 -1.66
CA GLY A 67 9.70 -19.03 -2.82
C GLY A 67 8.72 -18.28 -3.71
N LYS A 68 8.45 -16.99 -3.44
CA LYS A 68 7.54 -16.15 -4.22
C LYS A 68 8.33 -15.13 -5.06
N SER A 69 7.78 -14.72 -6.20
CA SER A 69 8.34 -13.65 -7.02
C SER A 69 7.75 -12.30 -6.60
N PHE A 70 8.64 -11.35 -6.34
CA PHE A 70 8.28 -9.98 -6.01
C PHE A 70 8.62 -9.04 -7.15
N TYR A 71 7.78 -8.03 -7.38
CA TYR A 71 7.96 -7.08 -8.47
C TYR A 71 7.93 -5.66 -7.93
N LEU A 72 8.93 -4.84 -8.28
CA LEU A 72 8.97 -3.43 -7.93
C LEU A 72 8.49 -2.55 -9.09
N PRO A 73 7.87 -1.39 -8.79
CA PRO A 73 7.48 -0.44 -9.81
C PRO A 73 8.71 0.25 -10.40
N ILE A 74 8.63 0.52 -11.69
CA ILE A 74 9.51 1.45 -12.40
C ILE A 74 8.66 2.51 -13.10
N THR A 75 9.19 3.72 -13.22
CA THR A 75 8.50 4.85 -13.85
C THR A 75 9.27 5.26 -15.10
N LYS A 76 8.75 4.85 -16.26
CA LYS A 76 9.16 5.40 -17.56
C LYS A 76 8.10 6.43 -17.99
N ASP A 77 7.39 6.16 -19.08
CA ASP A 77 6.22 6.96 -19.51
C ASP A 77 4.97 6.63 -18.67
N ASN A 78 4.85 5.38 -18.25
CA ASN A 78 3.81 4.86 -17.36
C ASN A 78 4.45 4.02 -16.25
N LEU A 79 3.63 3.62 -15.27
CA LEU A 79 4.03 2.65 -14.26
C LEU A 79 4.15 1.27 -14.90
N SER A 80 5.28 0.60 -14.69
CA SER A 80 5.50 -0.79 -15.07
C SER A 80 6.15 -1.52 -13.90
N PHE A 81 6.23 -2.85 -13.96
CA PHE A 81 6.80 -3.66 -12.90
C PHE A 81 7.89 -4.57 -13.45
N ILE A 82 8.96 -4.75 -12.67
CA ILE A 82 10.10 -5.62 -12.97
C ILE A 82 10.34 -6.51 -11.76
N GLU A 83 10.71 -7.77 -12.00
CA GLU A 83 11.05 -8.70 -10.93
C GLU A 83 12.22 -8.16 -10.10
N TYR A 84 12.11 -8.30 -8.79
CA TYR A 84 13.12 -7.86 -7.84
C TYR A 84 13.39 -8.97 -6.85
N LYS A 85 14.66 -9.34 -6.72
CA LYS A 85 15.17 -10.25 -5.68
C LYS A 85 15.83 -9.44 -4.59
N LEU A 86 15.77 -9.98 -3.37
CA LEU A 86 16.38 -9.34 -2.22
C LEU A 86 17.86 -9.09 -2.48
N ASN A 87 18.29 -7.84 -2.29
CA ASN A 87 19.65 -7.33 -2.55
C ASN A 87 20.03 -7.14 -4.03
N ASP A 88 19.08 -7.22 -4.97
CA ASP A 88 19.36 -6.76 -6.33
C ASP A 88 19.76 -5.28 -6.31
N GLU A 89 20.65 -4.90 -7.23
CA GLU A 89 21.03 -3.51 -7.41
C GLU A 89 19.83 -2.66 -7.82
N LEU A 90 19.73 -1.49 -7.20
CA LEU A 90 18.68 -0.51 -7.48
C LEU A 90 19.31 0.79 -7.96
N TYR A 91 18.64 1.40 -8.94
CA TYR A 91 19.07 2.63 -9.58
C TYR A 91 18.11 3.75 -9.22
N ASP A 92 18.60 4.99 -9.26
CA ASP A 92 17.76 6.16 -9.02
C ASP A 92 16.76 6.33 -10.18
N GLY A 93 15.48 6.38 -9.82
CA GLY A 93 14.39 6.66 -10.74
C GLY A 93 13.77 8.05 -10.52
N PRO A 94 12.77 8.41 -11.34
CA PRO A 94 12.00 9.63 -11.14
C PRO A 94 11.33 9.69 -9.76
N PHE A 95 11.08 10.89 -9.22
CA PHE A 95 10.37 11.07 -7.94
C PHE A 95 11.05 10.41 -6.72
N HIS A 96 12.38 10.30 -6.73
CA HIS A 96 13.18 9.69 -5.66
C HIS A 96 12.88 8.20 -5.45
N THR A 97 12.39 7.50 -6.47
CA THR A 97 12.21 6.05 -6.44
C THR A 97 13.55 5.32 -6.58
N LYS A 98 13.54 4.06 -6.13
CA LYS A 98 14.60 3.09 -6.39
C LYS A 98 14.04 2.01 -7.30
N GLU A 99 14.66 1.83 -8.45
CA GLU A 99 14.13 1.02 -9.55
C GLU A 99 15.08 -0.14 -9.88
N PRO A 100 14.58 -1.39 -10.00
CA PRO A 100 15.38 -2.50 -10.49
C PRO A 100 15.58 -2.42 -12.01
N LYS A 101 16.55 -3.20 -12.52
CA LYS A 101 16.71 -3.46 -13.96
C LYS A 101 16.21 -4.85 -14.31
N GLY A 102 15.66 -4.99 -15.51
CA GLY A 102 15.20 -6.28 -16.02
C GLY A 102 14.10 -6.13 -17.05
N HIS A 103 13.33 -7.20 -17.21
CA HIS A 103 12.21 -7.24 -18.14
C HIS A 103 10.92 -6.79 -17.46
N ILE A 104 10.16 -5.95 -18.16
CA ILE A 104 8.82 -5.56 -17.72
C ILE A 104 7.93 -6.80 -17.80
N ILE A 105 7.24 -7.09 -16.71
CA ILE A 105 6.23 -8.15 -16.66
C ILE A 105 4.86 -7.59 -17.03
N ASP A 106 4.04 -8.43 -17.67
CA ASP A 106 2.62 -8.11 -17.84
C ASP A 106 1.96 -7.95 -16.47
N ARG A 107 1.20 -6.87 -16.30
CA ARG A 107 0.44 -6.57 -15.09
C ARG A 107 -0.44 -7.75 -14.68
N ASP A 108 -1.06 -8.41 -15.65
CA ASP A 108 -2.07 -9.44 -15.36
C ASP A 108 -1.43 -10.78 -14.95
N LEU A 109 -0.10 -10.91 -15.04
CA LEU A 109 0.66 -12.02 -14.42
C LEU A 109 0.96 -11.77 -12.94
N ILE A 110 0.88 -10.53 -12.46
CA ILE A 110 0.98 -10.22 -11.04
C ILE A 110 -0.40 -10.47 -10.43
N GLU A 111 -0.48 -11.30 -9.39
CA GLU A 111 -1.76 -11.77 -8.83
C GLU A 111 -2.26 -10.90 -7.65
N CYS A 112 -1.33 -10.22 -7.01
CA CYS A 112 -1.58 -9.35 -5.86
C CYS A 112 -0.63 -8.16 -5.87
N PHE A 113 -1.13 -6.96 -5.54
CA PHE A 113 -0.33 -5.76 -5.32
C PHE A 113 -0.44 -5.28 -3.88
N ILE A 114 0.70 -5.05 -3.25
CA ILE A 114 0.84 -4.29 -1.99
C ILE A 114 1.24 -2.86 -2.37
N ILE A 115 0.41 -1.89 -1.99
CA ILE A 115 0.43 -0.54 -2.55
C ILE A 115 0.60 0.49 -1.43
N PRO A 116 1.59 1.39 -1.51
CA PRO A 116 1.75 2.43 -0.51
C PRO A 116 0.68 3.50 -0.69
N CYS A 117 0.10 3.92 0.44
CA CYS A 117 -0.95 4.92 0.48
C CYS A 117 -0.52 6.12 1.33
N VAL A 118 -0.66 7.33 0.79
CA VAL A 118 -0.49 8.57 1.57
C VAL A 118 -1.55 8.61 2.67
N ALA A 119 -2.80 8.36 2.27
CA ALA A 119 -3.93 8.14 3.14
C ALA A 119 -4.88 7.12 2.50
N ILE A 120 -5.83 6.63 3.29
CA ILE A 120 -6.89 5.75 2.82
C ILE A 120 -8.22 6.33 3.28
N SER A 121 -9.17 6.44 2.37
CA SER A 121 -10.52 6.93 2.69
C SER A 121 -11.34 5.88 3.45
N LYS A 122 -12.45 6.28 4.08
CA LYS A 122 -13.40 5.37 4.75
C LYS A 122 -13.96 4.27 3.84
N ASP A 123 -14.03 4.53 2.54
CA ASP A 123 -14.51 3.57 1.53
C ASP A 123 -13.37 2.74 0.92
N ASN A 124 -12.23 2.65 1.61
CA ASN A 124 -11.03 1.93 1.18
C ASN A 124 -10.45 2.39 -0.17
N LYS A 125 -10.70 3.63 -0.59
CA LYS A 125 -10.00 4.21 -1.75
C LYS A 125 -8.67 4.79 -1.33
N ARG A 126 -7.65 4.52 -2.14
CA ARG A 126 -6.29 4.99 -1.95
C ARG A 126 -6.16 6.46 -2.31
N LEU A 127 -5.51 7.23 -1.43
CA LEU A 127 -4.94 8.54 -1.77
C LEU A 127 -3.43 8.40 -1.95
N GLY A 128 -2.93 8.64 -3.17
CA GLY A 128 -1.49 8.69 -3.47
C GLY A 128 -0.91 10.10 -3.48
N TYR A 129 0.35 10.25 -3.91
CA TYR A 129 1.07 11.53 -4.01
C TYR A 129 0.53 12.50 -5.07
N GLY A 130 -0.41 12.07 -5.92
CA GLY A 130 -1.15 12.95 -6.84
C GLY A 130 -0.82 12.82 -8.33
N LYS A 131 0.11 11.93 -8.72
CA LYS A 131 0.42 11.66 -10.14
C LYS A 131 -0.51 10.63 -10.81
N GLY A 132 -1.27 9.88 -10.02
CA GLY A 132 -2.24 8.92 -10.53
C GLY A 132 -1.65 7.66 -11.17
N TYR A 133 -0.37 7.34 -10.94
CA TYR A 133 0.30 6.18 -11.55
C TYR A 133 -0.41 4.85 -11.25
N TYR A 134 -0.64 4.57 -9.96
CA TYR A 134 -1.37 3.36 -9.56
C TYR A 134 -2.83 3.36 -10.01
N ASP A 135 -3.51 4.52 -9.94
CA ASP A 135 -4.91 4.65 -10.36
C ASP A 135 -5.07 4.31 -11.85
N LYS A 136 -4.15 4.79 -12.70
CA LYS A 136 -4.11 4.46 -14.13
C LYS A 136 -3.68 3.01 -14.40
N TYR A 137 -2.61 2.55 -13.76
CA TYR A 137 -2.03 1.23 -14.03
C TYR A 137 -2.96 0.08 -13.62
N LEU A 138 -3.63 0.22 -12.48
CA LEU A 138 -4.54 -0.79 -11.93
C LEU A 138 -6.00 -0.55 -12.33
N ALA A 139 -6.26 0.37 -13.26
CA ALA A 139 -7.60 0.53 -13.83
C ALA A 139 -8.05 -0.78 -14.49
N GLY A 140 -9.21 -1.28 -14.04
CA GLY A 140 -9.79 -2.55 -14.52
C GLY A 140 -9.12 -3.83 -14.02
N TYR A 141 -8.00 -3.73 -13.29
CA TYR A 141 -7.28 -4.89 -12.75
C TYR A 141 -8.15 -5.66 -11.75
N LYS A 142 -8.18 -6.99 -11.90
CA LYS A 142 -9.08 -7.89 -11.15
C LYS A 142 -8.41 -8.62 -9.99
N GLY A 143 -7.08 -8.62 -9.94
CA GLY A 143 -6.34 -9.22 -8.83
C GLY A 143 -6.43 -8.40 -7.55
N LEU A 144 -5.81 -8.94 -6.50
CA LEU A 144 -5.92 -8.41 -5.15
C LEU A 144 -5.13 -7.10 -4.99
N LYS A 145 -5.75 -6.08 -4.42
CA LYS A 145 -5.13 -4.77 -4.13
C LYS A 145 -5.12 -4.56 -2.62
N ILE A 146 -3.94 -4.63 -2.04
CA ILE A 146 -3.69 -4.44 -0.61
C ILE A 146 -3.09 -3.05 -0.41
N GLY A 147 -3.79 -2.16 0.28
CA GLY A 147 -3.24 -0.86 0.66
C GLY A 147 -2.53 -0.92 1.99
N VAL A 148 -1.40 -0.22 2.10
CA VAL A 148 -0.69 -0.04 3.36
C VAL A 148 -0.52 1.44 3.69
N SER A 149 -0.82 1.81 4.93
CA SER A 149 -0.68 3.18 5.41
C SER A 149 -0.55 3.26 6.93
N TYR A 150 -0.25 4.44 7.46
CA TYR A 150 -0.29 4.68 8.90
C TYR A 150 -1.74 4.64 9.38
N LYS A 151 -2.00 4.11 10.59
CA LYS A 151 -3.36 4.01 11.14
C LYS A 151 -4.05 5.38 11.23
N GLU A 152 -3.32 6.43 11.55
CA GLU A 152 -3.85 7.79 11.64
C GLU A 152 -4.14 8.43 10.28
N ALA A 153 -3.64 7.84 9.18
CA ALA A 153 -3.90 8.27 7.81
C ALA A 153 -5.15 7.57 7.21
N LEU A 154 -5.99 6.97 8.04
CA LEU A 154 -7.35 6.58 7.68
C LEU A 154 -8.27 7.81 7.86
N LEU A 155 -8.73 8.39 6.77
CA LEU A 155 -9.37 9.71 6.76
C LEU A 155 -10.74 9.70 6.08
N ASP A 156 -11.56 10.71 6.39
CA ASP A 156 -12.74 11.03 5.60
C ASP A 156 -12.33 11.97 4.45
N ILE A 157 -12.33 11.47 3.22
CA ILE A 157 -11.77 12.16 2.06
C ILE A 157 -12.78 12.14 0.93
N GLU A 158 -12.94 13.26 0.24
CA GLU A 158 -13.70 13.32 -1.01
C GLU A 158 -12.92 12.59 -2.12
N MET A 159 -13.41 11.41 -2.49
CA MET A 159 -12.78 10.52 -3.47
C MET A 159 -13.62 10.43 -4.74
N GLU A 160 -12.94 10.32 -5.86
CA GLU A 160 -13.49 10.23 -7.20
C GLU A 160 -13.75 8.78 -7.60
N SER A 161 -14.54 8.57 -8.64
CA SER A 161 -14.86 7.22 -9.16
C SER A 161 -13.65 6.50 -9.73
N PHE A 162 -12.68 7.25 -10.26
CA PHE A 162 -11.45 6.71 -10.86
C PHE A 162 -10.32 6.50 -9.86
N ASP A 163 -10.47 6.92 -8.59
CA ASP A 163 -9.45 6.63 -7.58
C ASP A 163 -9.45 5.13 -7.24
N LEU A 164 -8.25 4.58 -7.07
CA LEU A 164 -8.06 3.15 -6.86
C LEU A 164 -8.76 2.67 -5.58
N SER A 165 -9.71 1.76 -5.75
CA SER A 165 -10.34 1.03 -4.64
C SER A 165 -9.46 -0.14 -4.21
N LEU A 166 -9.28 -0.28 -2.90
CA LEU A 166 -8.49 -1.36 -2.28
C LEU A 166 -9.42 -2.47 -1.79
N ASP A 167 -8.96 -3.71 -1.91
CA ASP A 167 -9.69 -4.88 -1.46
C ASP A 167 -9.41 -5.16 0.03
N LEU A 168 -8.18 -4.88 0.47
CA LEU A 168 -7.72 -5.04 1.85
C LEU A 168 -6.83 -3.88 2.27
N VAL A 169 -6.80 -3.60 3.57
CA VAL A 169 -5.99 -2.54 4.17
C VAL A 169 -5.27 -3.09 5.38
N PHE A 170 -3.94 -2.91 5.42
CA PHE A 170 -3.14 -3.13 6.61
C PHE A 170 -2.55 -1.80 7.07
N VAL A 171 -2.49 -1.59 8.38
CA VAL A 171 -1.97 -0.37 8.96
C VAL A 171 -0.90 -0.66 10.00
N GLY A 172 0.15 0.16 9.99
CA GLY A 172 1.14 0.16 11.07
C GLY A 172 0.51 0.73 12.33
N TRP A 173 0.57 -0.01 13.43
CA TRP A 173 0.02 0.38 14.73
C TRP A 173 1.13 0.33 15.79
N SER A 174 1.30 1.37 16.60
CA SER A 174 2.09 1.34 17.84
C SER A 174 1.20 1.19 19.08
N TYR A 175 1.61 0.34 20.03
CA TYR A 175 0.90 0.20 21.31
C TYR A 175 0.94 1.50 22.11
N GLY A 176 -0.25 2.05 22.36
CA GLY A 176 -0.55 3.05 23.39
C GLY A 176 -2.01 2.82 23.79
N LYS A 177 -2.24 2.32 25.02
CA LYS A 177 -3.52 1.92 25.65
C LYS A 177 -4.79 2.09 24.79
N CYS A 178 -5.27 1.01 24.19
CA CYS A 178 -6.54 0.35 24.54
C CYS A 178 -6.76 -0.87 23.62
N SER A 179 -7.17 -1.98 24.22
CA SER A 179 -7.46 -3.27 23.61
C SER A 179 -8.68 -3.22 22.68
N SER A 180 -8.48 -3.49 21.40
CA SER A 180 -9.43 -4.21 20.53
C SER A 180 -8.81 -4.38 19.16
N SER A 181 -8.71 -5.64 18.72
CA SER A 181 -8.40 -6.04 17.36
C SER A 181 -9.42 -5.43 16.39
N TYR A 182 -9.01 -4.45 15.59
CA TYR A 182 -9.85 -3.89 14.53
C TYR A 182 -9.73 -4.77 13.28
N GLY A 183 -10.57 -5.80 13.21
CA GLY A 183 -10.85 -6.51 11.97
C GLY A 183 -12.16 -6.01 11.38
N TRP A 184 -12.12 -4.96 10.54
CA TRP A 184 -13.32 -4.56 9.81
C TRP A 184 -13.62 -5.61 8.73
N LYS A 185 -14.61 -6.48 8.98
CA LYS A 185 -15.15 -7.38 7.97
C LYS A 185 -16.42 -6.79 7.38
N ARG A 186 -16.41 -6.57 6.06
CA ARG A 186 -17.56 -6.17 5.26
C ARG A 186 -18.63 -7.28 5.31
N ASN A 187 -19.81 -6.99 5.84
CA ASN A 187 -20.93 -7.93 5.75
C ASN A 187 -21.62 -7.81 4.38
N LYS A 188 -22.47 -8.79 4.05
CA LYS A 188 -23.14 -8.94 2.75
C LYS A 188 -24.04 -7.75 2.36
N ASN A 189 -24.31 -6.81 3.28
CA ASN A 189 -25.21 -5.67 3.08
C ASN A 189 -24.48 -4.30 3.08
N GLY A 190 -23.15 -4.28 3.08
CA GLY A 190 -22.37 -3.04 2.92
C GLY A 190 -22.40 -2.08 4.11
N ILE A 191 -22.86 -2.52 5.30
CA ILE A 191 -22.90 -1.69 6.51
C ILE A 191 -21.76 -2.09 7.44
N TRP A 192 -20.93 -1.10 7.81
CA TRP A 192 -19.87 -1.24 8.81
C TRP A 192 -20.48 -1.31 10.21
N LYS A 193 -20.12 -2.32 10.99
CA LYS A 193 -20.38 -2.35 12.44
C LYS A 193 -19.10 -2.72 13.18
N LYS A 194 -18.98 -2.13 14.37
CA LYS A 194 -17.95 -2.42 15.38
C LYS A 194 -18.05 -3.86 15.84
#